data_AF-A0A7Z8E214-F1
#
_entry.id   AF-A0A7Z8E214-F1
#
_cell.length_a   1.000
_cell.length_b   1.000
_cell.length_c   1.000
_cell.angle_alpha   90.00
_cell.angle_beta   90.00
_cell.angle_gamma   90.00
#
_symmetry.space_group_name_H-M   'P 1'
#
loop_
_entity.id
_entity.type
_entity.pdbx_description
1 polymer ?
#
loop_
_entity_poly.entity_id
_entity_poly.type
_entity_poly.pdbx_seq_one_letter_code
_entity_poly.pdbx_strand_id
1 'polypeptide(L)'
;MVYFVLIGVFIIFYLALFDSLLKSENFSILSIFLDFVIVIMLIIFHFIGNKLTGNDLSNYIAFTLIGSFVYMYFAIKNFWTKPKVLNYLISKKENTNQDDIEYQELDLQVSKIKSVYYFLIAIALLILTKVHIVSDIKADSLSMNPVFIFVGIIIIVIWLIMDLYRKKKYGIFLFKSLIPIVVTIWIIMSSVLLY
;
A
#
# COMPACT_ATOMS: atom_id res chain seq x y z
N MET A 1 -20.80 9.58 8.42
CA MET A 1 -19.49 10.28 8.23
C MET A 1 -18.34 9.30 8.05
N VAL A 2 -18.29 8.17 8.78
CA VAL A 2 -17.22 7.17 8.66
C VAL A 2 -17.11 6.53 7.26
N TYR A 3 -18.22 6.21 6.60
CA TYR A 3 -18.21 5.69 5.23
C TYR A 3 -17.54 6.64 4.21
N PHE A 4 -17.57 7.95 4.46
CA PHE A 4 -16.86 8.91 3.62
C PHE A 4 -15.34 8.75 3.70
N VAL A 5 -14.81 8.39 4.88
CA VAL A 5 -13.39 8.10 5.05
C VAL A 5 -13.03 6.80 4.33
N LEU A 6 -13.85 5.75 4.46
CA LEU A 6 -13.63 4.51 3.72
C LEU A 6 -13.60 4.74 2.20
N ILE A 7 -14.66 5.37 1.66
CA ILE A 7 -14.77 5.68 0.23
C ILE A 7 -13.62 6.59 -0.20
N GLY A 8 -13.28 7.60 0.61
CA GLY A 8 -12.18 8.50 0.33
C GLY A 8 -10.82 7.79 0.29
N VAL A 9 -10.56 6.83 1.18
CA VAL A 9 -9.33 6.01 1.16
C VAL A 9 -9.24 5.23 -0.16
N PHE A 10 -10.35 4.76 -0.72
CA PHE A 10 -10.38 4.18 -2.07
C PHE A 10 -10.18 5.22 -3.17
N ILE A 11 -10.80 6.40 -3.07
CA ILE A 11 -10.62 7.47 -4.07
C ILE A 11 -9.15 7.89 -4.14
N ILE A 12 -8.50 8.11 -2.99
CA ILE A 12 -7.07 8.44 -2.92
C ILE A 12 -6.22 7.36 -3.61
N PHE A 13 -6.63 6.09 -3.55
CA PHE A 13 -5.88 4.99 -4.16
C PHE A 13 -5.85 5.13 -5.68
N TYR A 14 -7.01 5.43 -6.27
CA TYR A 14 -7.16 5.64 -7.71
C TYR A 14 -6.53 6.96 -8.15
N LEU A 15 -6.63 8.03 -7.34
CA LEU A 15 -5.95 9.29 -7.60
C LEU A 15 -4.43 9.12 -7.64
N ALA A 16 -3.84 8.42 -6.66
CA ALA A 16 -2.41 8.13 -6.65
C ALA A 16 -1.97 7.28 -7.86
N LEU A 17 -2.82 6.34 -8.29
CA LEU A 17 -2.57 5.56 -9.51
C LEU A 17 -2.58 6.47 -10.75
N PHE A 18 -3.62 7.29 -10.90
CA PHE A 18 -3.77 8.17 -12.06
C PHE A 18 -2.67 9.23 -12.12
N ASP A 19 -2.38 9.87 -10.99
CA ASP A 19 -1.33 10.87 -10.87
C ASP A 19 0.05 10.30 -11.19
N SER A 20 0.32 9.06 -10.74
CA SER A 20 1.56 8.38 -11.11
C SER A 20 1.74 8.20 -12.62
N LEU A 21 0.65 7.94 -13.36
CA LEU A 21 0.66 7.82 -14.82
C LEU A 21 0.96 9.18 -15.48
N LEU A 22 0.32 10.25 -14.99
CA LEU A 22 0.57 11.59 -15.51
C LEU A 22 2.03 12.03 -15.28
N LYS A 23 2.62 11.72 -14.13
CA LYS A 23 4.04 11.99 -13.85
C LYS A 23 4.98 11.22 -14.76
N SER A 24 4.68 9.96 -15.09
CA SER A 24 5.52 9.21 -16.03
C SER A 24 5.45 9.76 -17.45
N GLU A 25 4.31 10.33 -17.84
CA GLU A 25 4.11 10.96 -19.16
C GLU A 25 4.53 12.44 -19.20
N ASN A 26 5.14 12.97 -18.13
CA ASN A 26 5.57 14.37 -18.00
C ASN A 26 4.43 15.43 -18.06
N PHE A 27 3.18 15.05 -17.76
CA PHE A 27 2.06 16.00 -17.61
C PHE A 27 2.10 16.71 -16.24
N SER A 28 3.03 17.65 -16.09
CA SER A 28 3.40 18.24 -14.79
C SER A 28 2.30 19.08 -14.12
N ILE A 29 1.55 19.88 -14.87
CA ILE A 29 0.56 20.82 -14.30
C ILE A 29 -0.62 20.09 -13.67
N LEU A 30 -1.23 19.15 -14.42
CA LEU A 30 -2.36 18.36 -13.92
C LEU A 30 -1.94 17.47 -12.75
N SER A 31 -0.73 16.93 -12.81
CA SER A 31 -0.17 16.12 -11.74
C SER A 31 0.01 16.91 -10.42
N ILE A 32 0.55 18.13 -10.48
CA ILE A 32 0.65 19.01 -9.30
C ILE A 32 -0.72 19.30 -8.70
N PHE A 33 -1.74 19.52 -9.54
CA PHE A 33 -3.11 19.72 -9.05
C PHE A 33 -3.62 18.49 -8.29
N LEU A 34 -3.36 17.28 -8.79
CA LEU A 34 -3.76 16.03 -8.12
C LEU A 34 -3.02 15.81 -6.80
N ASP A 35 -1.73 16.15 -6.72
CA ASP A 35 -0.98 16.16 -5.46
C ASP A 35 -1.71 16.98 -4.39
N PHE A 36 -2.16 18.21 -4.74
CA PHE A 36 -2.93 19.05 -3.84
C PHE A 36 -4.27 18.42 -3.44
N VAL A 37 -4.98 17.79 -4.38
CA VAL A 37 -6.26 17.11 -4.09
C VAL A 37 -6.06 15.98 -3.07
N ILE A 38 -5.01 15.16 -3.23
CA ILE A 38 -4.69 14.08 -2.28
C ILE A 38 -4.41 14.65 -0.88
N VAL A 39 -3.60 15.71 -0.79
CA VAL A 39 -3.28 16.36 0.48
C VAL A 39 -4.54 16.94 1.15
N ILE A 40 -5.38 17.64 0.39
CA ILE A 40 -6.64 18.20 0.89
C ILE A 40 -7.56 17.09 1.41
N MET A 41 -7.67 15.96 0.70
CA MET A 41 -8.47 14.82 1.19
C MET A 41 -7.96 14.27 2.52
N LEU A 42 -6.64 14.11 2.68
CA LEU A 42 -6.05 13.67 3.95
C LEU A 42 -6.31 14.67 5.09
N ILE A 43 -6.27 15.97 4.80
CA ILE A 43 -6.63 17.03 5.76
C ILE A 43 -8.11 16.94 6.14
N ILE A 44 -9.01 16.69 5.18
CA ILE A 44 -10.43 16.48 5.45
C ILE A 44 -10.63 15.27 6.38
N PHE A 45 -9.89 14.18 6.18
CA PHE A 45 -9.95 13.02 7.07
C PHE A 45 -9.53 13.34 8.50
N HIS A 46 -8.55 14.21 8.69
CA HIS A 46 -8.17 14.71 10.01
C HIS A 46 -9.35 15.43 10.68
N PHE A 47 -9.98 16.38 9.99
CA PHE A 47 -11.12 17.11 10.55
C PHE A 47 -12.34 16.24 10.83
N ILE A 48 -12.57 15.20 10.01
CA ILE A 48 -13.64 14.24 10.26
C ILE A 48 -13.35 13.46 11.54
N GLY A 49 -12.12 12.96 11.72
CA GLY A 49 -11.72 12.19 12.91
C GLY A 49 -12.03 12.91 14.22
N ASN A 50 -11.75 14.22 14.30
CA ASN A 50 -12.01 15.06 15.47
C ASN A 50 -13.50 15.18 15.86
N LYS A 51 -14.43 14.85 14.94
CA LYS A 51 -15.88 14.95 15.18
C LYS A 51 -16.54 13.61 15.54
N LEU A 52 -15.81 12.50 15.44
CA LEU A 52 -16.36 11.17 15.66
C LEU A 52 -16.21 10.74 17.13
N THR A 53 -17.18 9.99 17.63
CA THR A 53 -17.16 9.43 18.99
C THR A 53 -17.69 7.99 18.98
N GLY A 54 -17.37 7.22 20.03
CA GLY A 54 -17.84 5.84 20.20
C GLY A 54 -17.49 4.94 19.00
N ASN A 55 -18.48 4.17 18.53
CA ASN A 55 -18.31 3.20 17.44
C ASN A 55 -17.85 3.83 16.13
N ASP A 56 -18.26 5.07 15.84
CA ASP A 56 -17.85 5.75 14.62
C ASP A 56 -16.36 6.10 14.61
N LEU A 57 -15.83 6.48 15.78
CA LEU A 57 -14.40 6.72 15.96
C LEU A 57 -13.61 5.41 15.87
N SER A 58 -14.12 4.33 16.45
CA SER A 58 -13.52 2.98 16.31
C SER A 58 -13.43 2.54 14.85
N ASN A 59 -14.51 2.69 14.08
CA ASN A 59 -14.52 2.36 12.65
C ASN A 59 -13.55 3.26 11.85
N TYR A 60 -13.45 4.54 12.19
CA TYR A 60 -12.47 5.45 11.58
C TYR A 60 -11.02 5.00 11.83
N ILE A 61 -10.70 4.64 13.08
CA ILE A 61 -9.39 4.12 13.48
C ILE A 61 -9.08 2.82 12.72
N ALA A 62 -10.05 1.91 12.63
CA ALA A 62 -9.89 0.67 11.88
C ALA A 62 -9.62 0.93 10.39
N PHE A 63 -10.37 1.83 9.75
CA PHE A 63 -10.19 2.15 8.32
C PHE A 63 -8.86 2.83 8.04
N THR A 64 -8.42 3.75 8.89
CA THR A 64 -7.12 4.42 8.75
C THR A 64 -5.96 3.47 9.01
N LEU A 65 -6.05 2.59 10.01
CA LEU A 65 -5.02 1.61 10.32
C LEU A 65 -4.90 0.52 9.25
N ILE A 66 -6.02 -0.12 8.89
CA ILE A 66 -6.04 -1.13 7.82
C ILE A 66 -5.65 -0.50 6.49
N GLY A 67 -6.13 0.72 6.22
CA GLY A 67 -5.70 1.51 5.07
C GLY A 67 -4.18 1.67 5.03
N SER A 68 -3.54 2.06 6.13
CA SER A 68 -2.08 2.14 6.21
C SER A 68 -1.39 0.83 5.81
N PHE A 69 -1.89 -0.32 6.28
CA PHE A 69 -1.32 -1.63 5.96
C PHE A 69 -1.49 -1.98 4.48
N VAL A 70 -2.67 -1.74 3.90
CA VAL A 70 -2.95 -1.98 2.48
C VAL A 70 -2.08 -1.09 1.60
N TYR A 71 -1.98 0.19 1.91
CA TYR A 71 -1.13 1.12 1.17
C TYR A 71 0.36 0.75 1.28
N MET A 72 0.83 0.32 2.45
CA MET A 72 2.19 -0.18 2.61
C MET A 72 2.46 -1.42 1.75
N TYR A 73 1.50 -2.35 1.68
CA TYR A 73 1.60 -3.51 0.79
C TYR A 73 1.77 -3.09 -0.67
N PHE A 74 0.93 -2.16 -1.16
CA PHE A 74 1.04 -1.67 -2.54
C PHE A 74 2.31 -0.85 -2.78
N ALA A 75 2.80 -0.12 -1.78
CA ALA A 75 4.07 0.59 -1.86
C ALA A 75 5.21 -0.40 -2.13
N ILE A 76 5.38 -1.41 -1.27
CA ILE A 76 6.48 -2.38 -1.39
C ILE A 76 6.31 -3.27 -2.62
N LYS A 77 5.08 -3.65 -2.97
CA LYS A 77 4.80 -4.41 -4.21
C LYS A 77 5.25 -3.65 -5.46
N ASN A 78 5.06 -2.33 -5.50
CA ASN A 78 5.48 -1.51 -6.62
C ASN A 78 6.96 -1.09 -6.53
N PHE A 79 7.54 -1.01 -5.33
CA PHE A 79 8.97 -0.82 -5.13
C PHE A 79 9.78 -2.03 -5.64
N TRP A 80 9.34 -3.24 -5.28
CA TRP A 80 10.00 -4.49 -5.63
C TRP A 80 9.63 -4.94 -7.06
N THR A 81 10.16 -4.23 -8.05
CA THR A 81 9.86 -4.46 -9.48
C THR A 81 10.49 -5.72 -10.05
N LYS A 82 11.41 -6.38 -9.34
CA LYS A 82 12.16 -7.56 -9.83
C LYS A 82 11.26 -8.65 -10.45
N PRO A 83 10.10 -9.01 -9.89
CA PRO A 83 9.19 -9.95 -10.52
C PRO A 83 8.53 -9.42 -11.80
N LYS A 84 8.19 -8.13 -11.86
CA LYS A 84 7.62 -7.49 -13.05
C LYS A 84 8.64 -7.44 -14.19
N VAL A 85 9.89 -7.10 -13.88
CA VAL A 85 10.99 -7.07 -14.85
C VAL A 85 11.24 -8.45 -15.45
N LEU A 86 11.20 -9.51 -14.63
CA LEU A 86 11.35 -10.88 -15.14
C LEU A 86 10.23 -11.23 -16.13
N ASN A 87 8.98 -10.90 -15.80
CA ASN A 87 7.85 -11.16 -16.69
C ASN A 87 8.00 -10.40 -18.02
N TYR A 88 8.38 -9.12 -17.98
CA TYR A 88 8.66 -8.33 -19.19
C TYR A 88 9.73 -8.95 -20.08
N LEU A 89 10.84 -9.41 -19.50
CA LEU A 89 11.91 -10.06 -20.26
C LEU A 89 11.47 -11.38 -20.90
N ILE A 90 10.61 -12.15 -20.22
CA ILE A 90 10.04 -13.39 -20.76
C ILE A 90 9.10 -13.06 -21.91
N SER A 91 8.13 -12.16 -21.72
CA SER A 91 7.19 -11.72 -22.75
C SER A 91 7.90 -11.16 -23.99
N LYS A 92 8.94 -10.35 -23.79
CA LYS A 92 9.77 -9.82 -24.87
C LYS A 92 10.54 -10.91 -25.62
N LYS A 93 10.97 -11.97 -24.94
CA LYS A 93 11.69 -13.10 -25.55
C LYS A 93 10.75 -14.05 -26.29
N GLU A 94 9.53 -14.22 -25.79
CA GLU A 94 8.52 -15.10 -26.36
C GLU A 94 7.73 -14.43 -27.51
N ASN A 95 8.02 -13.16 -27.84
CA ASN A 95 7.29 -12.36 -28.83
C ASN A 95 5.76 -12.42 -28.60
N THR A 96 5.33 -12.38 -27.34
CA THR A 96 3.91 -12.17 -27.00
C THR A 96 3.42 -10.81 -27.53
N ASN A 97 2.10 -10.63 -27.65
CA ASN A 97 1.45 -9.42 -28.19
C ASN A 97 2.18 -8.13 -27.83
N GLN A 98 2.41 -7.29 -28.84
CA GLN A 98 3.18 -6.05 -28.70
C GLN A 98 2.54 -5.07 -27.71
N ASP A 99 1.21 -5.04 -27.65
CA ASP A 99 0.42 -4.27 -26.69
C ASP A 99 0.70 -4.69 -25.24
N ASP A 100 0.88 -5.99 -24.98
CA ASP A 100 1.18 -6.51 -23.63
C ASP A 100 2.59 -6.10 -23.18
N ILE A 101 3.54 -6.03 -24.12
CA ILE A 101 4.92 -5.61 -23.86
C ILE A 101 4.94 -4.11 -23.53
N GLU A 102 4.22 -3.29 -24.30
CA GLU A 102 4.13 -1.84 -24.09
C GLU A 102 3.45 -1.51 -22.76
N TYR A 103 2.36 -2.20 -22.42
CA TYR A 103 1.70 -2.05 -21.12
C TYR A 103 2.64 -2.40 -19.94
N GLN A 104 3.39 -3.49 -20.05
CA GLN A 104 4.33 -3.89 -18.98
C GLN A 104 5.49 -2.89 -18.84
N GLU A 105 5.97 -2.32 -19.95
CA GLU A 105 6.99 -1.28 -19.93
C GLU A 105 6.49 -0.02 -19.22
N LEU A 106 5.28 0.42 -19.54
CA LEU A 106 4.62 1.54 -18.88
C LEU A 106 4.43 1.25 -17.38
N ASP A 107 3.89 0.08 -17.00
CA ASP A 107 3.72 -0.24 -15.57
C ASP A 107 5.06 -0.30 -14.81
N LEU A 108 6.15 -0.72 -15.46
CA LEU A 108 7.50 -0.69 -14.88
C LEU A 108 8.00 0.74 -14.65
N GLN A 109 7.79 1.64 -15.60
CA GLN A 109 8.15 3.06 -15.48
C GLN A 109 7.39 3.72 -14.32
N VAL A 110 6.08 3.45 -14.23
CA VAL A 110 5.22 4.08 -13.22
C VAL A 110 5.39 3.46 -11.82
N SER A 111 5.90 2.23 -11.73
CA SER A 111 6.00 1.47 -10.48
C SER A 111 6.74 2.22 -9.36
N LYS A 112 7.83 2.93 -9.69
CA LYS A 112 8.58 3.72 -8.69
C LYS A 112 7.76 4.89 -8.14
N ILE A 113 7.03 5.58 -9.00
CA ILE A 113 6.19 6.72 -8.62
C ILE A 113 5.04 6.24 -7.74
N LYS A 114 4.31 5.18 -8.16
CA LYS A 114 3.26 4.52 -7.37
C LYS A 114 3.76 4.15 -5.97
N SER A 115 4.95 3.57 -5.90
CA SER A 115 5.56 3.18 -4.63
C SER A 115 5.70 4.35 -3.66
N VAL A 116 6.13 5.52 -4.13
CA VAL A 116 6.34 6.70 -3.28
C VAL A 116 5.00 7.23 -2.78
N TYR A 117 4.00 7.39 -3.64
CA TYR A 117 2.67 7.83 -3.22
C TYR A 117 2.07 6.92 -2.18
N TYR A 118 2.02 5.62 -2.46
CA TYR A 118 1.40 4.68 -1.54
C TYR A 118 2.13 4.63 -0.20
N PHE A 119 3.45 4.79 -0.19
CA PHE A 119 4.23 4.88 1.05
C PHE A 119 3.89 6.14 1.87
N LEU A 120 3.84 7.30 1.24
CA LEU A 120 3.49 8.57 1.92
C LEU A 120 2.07 8.53 2.47
N ILE A 121 1.12 7.97 1.72
CA ILE A 121 -0.27 7.82 2.16
C ILE A 121 -0.35 6.82 3.32
N ALA A 122 0.40 5.71 3.27
CA ALA A 122 0.46 4.75 4.39
C ALA A 122 0.93 5.41 5.69
N ILE A 123 1.96 6.26 5.62
CA ILE A 123 2.45 7.03 6.77
C ILE A 123 1.38 8.02 7.25
N ALA A 124 0.78 8.78 6.35
CA ALA A 124 -0.25 9.77 6.70
C ALA A 124 -1.43 9.12 7.42
N LEU A 125 -1.92 7.99 6.92
CA LEU A 125 -3.01 7.24 7.55
C LEU A 125 -2.63 6.71 8.94
N LEU A 126 -1.38 6.27 9.13
CA LEU A 126 -0.89 5.86 10.45
C LEU A 126 -0.81 7.03 11.44
N ILE A 127 -0.38 8.21 10.97
CA ILE A 127 -0.37 9.44 11.78
C ILE A 127 -1.80 9.82 12.18
N LEU A 128 -2.76 9.78 11.24
CA LEU A 128 -4.16 10.05 11.53
C LEU A 128 -4.72 9.08 12.58
N THR A 129 -4.38 7.79 12.46
CA THR A 129 -4.74 6.77 13.45
C THR A 129 -4.21 7.16 14.83
N LYS A 130 -2.90 7.48 14.92
CA LYS A 130 -2.24 7.82 16.18
C LYS A 130 -2.80 9.08 16.84
N VAL A 131 -3.18 10.08 16.07
CA VAL A 131 -3.70 11.36 16.59
C VAL A 131 -5.09 11.20 17.22
N HIS A 132 -5.91 10.29 16.69
CA HIS A 132 -7.31 10.16 17.11
C HIS A 132 -7.61 8.93 17.98
N ILE A 133 -6.62 8.06 18.21
CA ILE A 133 -6.80 6.88 19.07
C ILE A 133 -6.92 7.32 20.54
N VAL A 134 -8.02 6.93 21.18
CA VAL A 134 -8.31 7.20 22.60
C VAL A 134 -8.13 5.91 23.40
N SER A 135 -7.78 6.03 24.69
CA SER A 135 -7.50 4.89 25.61
C SER A 135 -8.50 3.75 25.51
N ASP A 136 -9.79 4.10 25.43
CA ASP A 136 -10.90 3.15 25.56
C ASP A 136 -11.06 2.28 24.31
N ILE A 137 -10.64 2.78 23.14
CA ILE A 137 -10.75 2.10 21.83
C ILE A 137 -9.38 1.50 21.42
N LYS A 138 -8.32 1.90 22.13
CA LYS A 138 -6.94 1.52 21.86
C LYS A 138 -6.72 0.02 21.96
N ALA A 139 -7.22 -0.61 23.02
CA ALA A 139 -7.08 -2.04 23.25
C ALA A 139 -7.76 -2.86 22.13
N ASP A 140 -8.98 -2.47 21.77
CA ASP A 140 -9.76 -3.14 20.71
C ASP A 140 -9.09 -3.00 19.35
N SER A 141 -8.58 -1.80 19.02
CA SER A 141 -7.91 -1.54 17.74
C SER A 141 -6.59 -2.31 17.61
N LEU A 142 -5.83 -2.43 18.71
CA LEU A 142 -4.55 -3.17 18.73
C LEU A 142 -4.74 -4.68 18.79
N SER A 143 -5.88 -5.17 19.27
CA SER A 143 -6.18 -6.61 19.38
C SER A 143 -6.14 -7.34 18.03
N MET A 144 -6.37 -6.62 16.92
CA MET A 144 -6.31 -7.20 15.57
C MET A 144 -4.87 -7.40 15.06
N ASN A 145 -3.89 -6.64 15.57
CA ASN A 145 -2.53 -6.68 15.06
C ASN A 145 -1.85 -8.06 15.22
N PRO A 146 -1.97 -8.77 16.35
CA PRO A 146 -1.48 -10.14 16.48
C PRO A 146 -2.03 -11.10 15.42
N VAL A 147 -3.31 -10.98 15.07
CA VAL A 147 -3.93 -11.82 14.02
C VAL A 147 -3.32 -11.50 12.66
N PHE A 148 -3.16 -10.22 12.32
CA PHE A 148 -2.52 -9.82 11.07
C PHE A 148 -1.04 -10.24 10.99
N ILE A 149 -0.30 -10.18 12.10
CA ILE A 149 1.08 -10.65 12.19
C ILE A 149 1.14 -12.16 11.95
N PHE A 150 0.27 -12.93 12.60
CA PHE A 150 0.22 -14.39 12.43
C PHE A 150 -0.08 -14.78 10.97
N VAL A 151 -1.10 -14.15 10.36
CA VAL A 151 -1.42 -14.33 8.94
C VAL A 151 -0.23 -13.91 8.06
N GLY A 152 0.43 -12.79 8.39
CA GLY A 152 1.64 -12.32 7.71
C GLY A 152 2.74 -13.37 7.71
N ILE A 153 3.03 -14.00 8.85
CA ILE A 153 4.03 -15.07 8.98
C ILE A 153 3.68 -16.26 8.07
N ILE A 154 2.42 -16.70 8.04
CA ILE A 154 1.99 -17.80 7.15
C ILE A 154 2.25 -17.43 5.69
N ILE A 155 1.87 -16.22 5.27
CA ILE A 155 2.09 -15.73 3.91
C ILE A 155 3.59 -15.67 3.58
N ILE A 156 4.43 -15.21 4.51
CA ILE A 156 5.90 -15.20 4.35
C ILE A 156 6.42 -16.61 4.06
N VAL A 157 6.01 -17.60 4.86
CA VAL A 157 6.45 -18.99 4.70
C VAL A 157 6.03 -19.55 3.33
N ILE A 158 4.77 -19.33 2.92
CA ILE A 158 4.27 -19.78 1.61
C ILE A 158 5.09 -19.17 0.46
N TRP A 159 5.32 -17.86 0.48
CA TRP A 159 6.10 -17.19 -0.56
C TRP A 159 7.56 -17.64 -0.58
N LEU A 160 8.15 -17.86 0.60
CA LEU A 160 9.53 -18.32 0.73
C LEU A 160 9.69 -19.74 0.17
N ILE A 161 8.75 -20.65 0.43
CA ILE A 161 8.72 -22.00 -0.17
C ILE A 161 8.66 -21.89 -1.71
N MET A 162 7.79 -21.04 -2.25
CA MET A 162 7.70 -20.84 -3.70
C MET A 162 8.98 -20.25 -4.30
N ASP A 163 9.64 -19.32 -3.62
CA ASP A 163 10.90 -18.74 -4.09
C ASP A 163 12.05 -19.76 -4.06
N LEU A 164 12.12 -20.60 -3.02
CA LEU A 164 13.07 -21.71 -2.94
C LEU A 164 12.84 -22.74 -4.06
N TYR A 165 11.57 -23.11 -4.30
CA TYR A 165 11.20 -24.01 -5.39
C TYR A 165 11.64 -23.44 -6.76
N ARG A 166 11.38 -22.15 -7.01
CA ARG A 166 11.79 -21.49 -8.25
C ARG A 166 13.30 -21.41 -8.41
N LYS A 167 14.06 -21.16 -7.33
CA LYS A 167 15.52 -21.18 -7.37
C LYS A 167 16.05 -22.57 -7.72
N LYS A 168 15.47 -23.63 -7.17
CA LYS A 168 15.87 -25.01 -7.49
C LYS A 168 15.55 -25.38 -8.94
N LYS A 169 14.38 -24.98 -9.46
CA LYS A 169 13.91 -25.38 -10.81
C LYS A 169 14.45 -24.49 -11.94
N TYR A 170 14.56 -23.19 -11.71
CA TYR A 170 14.86 -22.19 -12.73
C TYR A 170 16.13 -21.38 -12.45
N GLY A 171 16.82 -21.60 -11.32
CA GLY A 171 18.02 -20.85 -10.93
C GLY A 171 17.75 -19.41 -10.47
N ILE A 172 16.50 -18.96 -10.51
CA ILE A 172 16.12 -17.56 -10.24
C ILE A 172 15.47 -17.45 -8.85
N PHE A 173 15.95 -16.53 -8.03
CA PHE A 173 15.34 -16.16 -6.75
C PHE A 173 14.74 -14.75 -6.83
N LEU A 174 13.40 -14.69 -6.79
CA LEU A 174 12.62 -13.46 -7.00
C LEU A 174 12.45 -12.62 -5.73
N PHE A 175 12.71 -13.18 -4.54
CA PHE A 175 12.45 -12.54 -3.24
C PHE A 175 11.02 -11.98 -3.15
N LYS A 176 10.01 -12.70 -3.65
CA LYS A 176 8.61 -12.30 -3.48
C LYS A 176 8.18 -12.34 -2.02
N SER A 177 8.85 -13.14 -1.18
CA SER A 177 8.67 -13.10 0.28
C SER A 177 9.01 -11.76 0.92
N LEU A 178 9.78 -10.88 0.25
CA LEU A 178 10.14 -9.57 0.78
C LEU A 178 8.92 -8.67 1.01
N ILE A 179 7.90 -8.76 0.15
CA ILE A 179 6.67 -7.97 0.26
C ILE A 179 5.96 -8.25 1.60
N PRO A 180 5.54 -9.49 1.91
CA PRO A 180 4.86 -9.78 3.18
C PRO A 180 5.79 -9.60 4.40
N ILE A 181 7.11 -9.77 4.27
CA ILE A 181 8.07 -9.46 5.36
C ILE A 181 7.98 -7.98 5.75
N VAL A 182 8.12 -7.07 4.78
CA VAL A 182 8.12 -5.63 5.07
C VAL A 182 6.76 -5.17 5.60
N VAL A 183 5.64 -5.69 5.07
CA VAL A 183 4.30 -5.39 5.60
C VAL A 183 4.14 -5.90 7.04
N THR A 184 4.65 -7.08 7.36
CA THR A 184 4.60 -7.61 8.74
C THR A 184 5.43 -6.75 9.68
N ILE A 185 6.64 -6.32 9.26
CA ILE A 185 7.46 -5.37 10.02
C ILE A 185 6.71 -4.05 10.22
N TRP A 186 6.02 -3.55 9.19
CA TRP A 186 5.20 -2.34 9.31
C TRP A 186 4.09 -2.48 10.35
N ILE A 187 3.37 -3.62 10.37
CA ILE A 187 2.33 -3.88 11.38
C ILE A 187 2.91 -3.92 12.80
N ILE A 188 4.09 -4.53 12.98
CA ILE A 188 4.80 -4.53 14.25
C ILE A 188 5.17 -3.10 14.66
N MET A 189 5.76 -2.33 13.75
CA MET A 189 6.11 -0.91 13.99
C MET A 189 4.89 -0.06 14.33
N SER A 190 3.79 -0.23 13.60
CA SER A 190 2.52 0.45 13.90
C SER A 190 2.00 0.07 15.28
N SER A 191 2.12 -1.20 15.68
CA SER A 191 1.72 -1.65 17.02
C SER A 191 2.55 -0.95 18.10
N VAL A 192 3.87 -0.86 17.93
CA VAL A 192 4.78 -0.18 18.87
C VAL A 192 4.52 1.33 18.92
N LEU A 193 4.28 1.96 17.78
CA LEU A 193 4.04 3.41 17.69
C LEU A 193 2.70 3.85 18.28
N LEU A 194 1.73 2.94 18.28
CA LEU A 194 0.39 3.15 18.82
C LEU A 194 0.28 2.70 20.28
N TYR A 195 1.16 1.83 20.79
CA TYR A 195 1.25 1.49 22.22
C TYR A 195 1.68 2.69 23.06
#